data_AF-A0A9D6PFG2-F1
#
_entry.id   AF-A0A9D6PFG2-F1
#
_cell.length_a   1.000
_cell.length_b   1.000
_cell.length_c   1.000
_cell.angle_alpha   90.00
_cell.angle_beta   90.00
_cell.angle_gamma   90.00
#
_symmetry.space_group_name_H-M   'P 1'
#
loop_
_entity.id
_entity.type
_entity.pdbx_description
1 polymer ?
#
loop_
_entity_poly.entity_id
_entity_poly.type
_entity_poly.pdbx_seq_one_letter_code
_entity_poly.pdbx_strand_id
1 'polypeptide(L)'
;MKNIEVPPLNQYDFSSLENMWVDLVLEEIKELIEAGKICDCQDCVLDLAAISLNSLTPKYWVMSKYNLYVPPDSFASDPQNRKITRDAVKAALLLVERNPHH
;
A
#
# COMPACT_ATOMS: atom_id res chain seq x y z
N MET A 1 19.50 39.26 6.86
CA MET A 1 18.91 37.92 6.67
C MET A 1 17.46 38.01 7.13
N LYS A 2 16.48 37.69 6.29
CA LYS A 2 15.07 37.66 6.72
C LYS A 2 14.89 36.40 7.58
N ASN A 3 14.41 36.56 8.81
CA ASN A 3 13.92 35.44 9.60
C ASN A 3 12.70 34.88 8.87
N ILE A 4 12.84 33.69 8.30
CA ILE A 4 11.70 32.94 7.74
C ILE A 4 11.17 32.13 8.92
N GLU A 5 10.02 32.55 9.46
CA GLU A 5 9.29 31.72 10.41
C GLU A 5 8.80 30.47 9.67
N VAL A 6 9.27 29.29 10.10
CA VAL A 6 8.82 28.01 9.58
C VAL A 6 7.54 27.63 10.34
N PRO A 7 6.40 27.46 9.65
CA PRO A 7 5.17 27.06 10.32
C PRO A 7 5.29 25.65 10.95
N PRO A 8 4.64 25.38 12.10
CA PRO A 8 4.76 24.09 12.76
C PRO A 8 4.00 23.00 12.00
N LEU A 9 4.56 21.79 11.92
CA LEU A 9 3.95 20.69 11.14
C LEU A 9 2.63 20.18 11.71
N ASN A 10 2.37 20.40 12.99
CA ASN A 10 1.14 19.96 13.67
C ASN A 10 -0.14 20.71 13.21
N GLN A 11 -0.01 21.73 12.37
CA GLN A 11 -1.15 22.40 11.75
C GLN A 11 -1.68 21.65 10.50
N TYR A 12 -0.97 20.63 10.02
CA TYR A 12 -1.35 19.84 8.85
C TYR A 12 -1.90 18.48 9.27
N ASP A 13 -2.92 18.00 8.55
CA ASP A 13 -3.48 16.67 8.73
C ASP A 13 -2.81 15.66 7.79
N PHE A 14 -1.77 14.99 8.28
CA PHE A 14 -1.06 13.95 7.53
C PHE A 14 -1.86 12.66 7.35
N SER A 15 -3.00 12.48 8.05
CA SER A 15 -3.87 11.31 7.82
C SER A 15 -4.53 11.32 6.44
N SER A 16 -4.61 12.50 5.81
CA SER A 16 -5.04 12.65 4.43
C SER A 16 -4.05 12.12 3.39
N LEU A 17 -2.82 11.78 3.78
CA LEU A 17 -1.79 11.26 2.87
C LEU A 17 -1.85 9.74 2.82
N GLU A 18 -2.45 9.21 1.76
CA GLU A 18 -2.67 7.77 1.61
C GLU A 18 -1.81 7.19 0.49
N ASN A 19 -1.22 6.01 0.73
CA ASN A 19 -0.53 5.26 -0.31
C ASN A 19 -1.56 4.45 -1.11
N MET A 20 -1.69 4.79 -2.38
CA MET A 20 -2.67 4.25 -3.30
C MET A 20 -2.57 2.74 -3.52
N TRP A 21 -1.42 2.13 -3.24
CA TRP A 21 -1.23 0.68 -3.39
C TRP A 21 -1.79 -0.14 -2.22
N VAL A 22 -2.04 0.47 -1.06
CA VAL A 22 -2.39 -0.26 0.18
C VAL A 22 -3.64 -1.10 -0.03
N ASP A 23 -4.72 -0.51 -0.51
CA ASP A 23 -5.99 -1.24 -0.69
C ASP A 23 -5.86 -2.39 -1.68
N LEU A 24 -5.17 -2.18 -2.79
CA LEU A 24 -4.91 -3.20 -3.81
C LEU A 24 -4.11 -4.38 -3.24
N VAL A 25 -3.06 -4.09 -2.47
CA VAL A 25 -2.23 -5.12 -1.83
C VAL A 25 -3.05 -5.90 -0.80
N LEU A 26 -3.83 -5.22 0.03
CA LEU A 26 -4.66 -5.86 1.04
C LEU A 26 -5.79 -6.70 0.42
N GLU A 27 -6.38 -6.26 -0.69
CA GLU A 27 -7.36 -7.03 -1.47
C GLU A 27 -6.76 -8.34 -1.98
N GLU A 28 -5.58 -8.29 -2.61
CA GLU A 28 -4.91 -9.49 -3.12
C GLU A 28 -4.50 -10.46 -2.00
N ILE A 29 -3.98 -9.94 -0.88
CA ILE A 29 -3.63 -10.78 0.29
C ILE A 29 -4.89 -11.45 0.85
N LYS A 30 -5.99 -10.70 0.96
CA LYS A 30 -7.28 -11.26 1.40
C LYS A 30 -7.75 -12.39 0.48
N GLU A 31 -7.70 -12.21 -0.84
CA GLU A 31 -8.06 -13.26 -1.81
C GLU A 31 -7.19 -14.52 -1.65
N LEU A 32 -5.90 -14.36 -1.34
CA LEU A 32 -4.99 -15.49 -1.09
C LEU A 32 -5.32 -16.23 0.22
N ILE A 33 -5.68 -15.50 1.28
CA ILE A 33 -6.14 -16.08 2.56
C ILE A 33 -7.44 -16.85 2.35
N GLU A 34 -8.43 -16.23 1.70
CA GLU A 34 -9.74 -16.84 1.42
C GLU A 34 -9.61 -18.11 0.56
N ALA A 35 -8.62 -18.14 -0.34
CA ALA A 35 -8.29 -19.31 -1.15
C ALA A 35 -7.45 -20.37 -0.41
N GLY A 36 -7.04 -20.14 0.84
CA GLY A 36 -6.20 -21.04 1.63
C GLY A 36 -4.80 -21.24 1.04
N LYS A 37 -4.27 -20.24 0.33
CA LYS A 37 -2.99 -20.33 -0.40
C LYS A 37 -1.78 -19.87 0.40
N ILE A 38 -2.00 -19.19 1.53
CA ILE A 38 -0.94 -18.60 2.35
C ILE A 38 -1.22 -18.81 3.84
N CYS A 39 -0.20 -18.67 4.68
CA CYS A 39 -0.38 -18.57 6.13
C CYS A 39 -1.09 -17.25 6.48
N ASP A 40 -2.09 -17.30 7.33
CA ASP A 40 -2.92 -16.16 7.75
C ASP A 40 -2.53 -15.59 9.12
N CYS A 41 -1.39 -16.01 9.67
CA CYS A 41 -0.89 -15.47 10.93
C CYS A 41 -0.47 -14.00 10.78
N GLN A 42 -0.50 -13.26 11.88
CA GLN A 42 -0.20 -11.83 11.91
C GLN A 42 1.16 -11.52 11.29
N ASP A 43 2.21 -12.26 11.64
CA ASP A 43 3.57 -11.97 11.19
C ASP A 43 3.70 -12.15 9.67
N CYS A 44 3.22 -13.28 9.14
CA CYS A 44 3.26 -13.53 7.69
C CYS A 44 2.47 -12.51 6.87
N VAL A 45 1.28 -12.11 7.35
CA VAL A 45 0.45 -11.13 6.65
C VAL A 45 1.11 -9.75 6.65
N LEU A 46 1.70 -9.34 7.78
CA LEU A 46 2.39 -8.05 7.88
C LEU A 46 3.67 -8.02 7.05
N ASP A 47 4.45 -9.10 7.05
CA ASP A 47 5.64 -9.21 6.20
C ASP A 47 5.28 -9.16 4.72
N LEU A 48 4.24 -9.90 4.33
CA LEU A 48 3.77 -9.94 2.96
C LEU A 48 3.34 -8.55 2.49
N ALA A 49 2.55 -7.83 3.30
CA ALA A 49 2.15 -6.46 3.00
C ALA A 49 3.34 -5.51 2.94
N ALA A 50 4.25 -5.56 3.92
CA ALA A 50 5.40 -4.66 4.00
C ALA A 50 6.35 -4.86 2.81
N ILE A 51 6.72 -6.10 2.48
CA ILE A 51 7.61 -6.42 1.36
C ILE A 51 6.95 -6.03 0.03
N SER A 52 5.65 -6.31 -0.14
CA SER A 52 4.91 -5.93 -1.34
C SER A 52 4.92 -4.41 -1.54
N LEU A 53 4.55 -3.65 -0.51
CA LEU A 53 4.49 -2.18 -0.57
C LEU A 53 5.86 -1.54 -0.79
N ASN A 54 6.91 -2.08 -0.16
CA ASN A 54 8.28 -1.59 -0.34
C ASN A 54 8.85 -1.88 -1.74
N SER A 55 8.29 -2.86 -2.46
CA SER A 55 8.69 -3.18 -3.84
C SER A 55 8.02 -2.30 -4.90
N LEU A 56 6.92 -1.63 -4.54
CA LEU A 56 6.14 -0.78 -5.42
C LEU A 56 6.66 0.66 -5.40
N THR A 57 6.66 1.32 -6.55
CA THR A 57 6.97 2.77 -6.60
C THR A 57 5.96 3.53 -5.73
N PRO A 58 6.40 4.26 -4.69
CA PRO A 58 5.49 4.94 -3.78
C PRO A 58 4.57 5.89 -4.54
N LYS A 59 3.26 5.78 -4.28
CA LYS A 59 2.25 6.63 -4.90
C LYS A 59 1.32 7.14 -3.83
N TYR A 60 1.65 8.30 -3.27
CA TYR A 60 0.80 8.95 -2.28
C TYR A 60 -0.18 9.90 -2.93
N TRP A 61 -1.39 9.93 -2.38
CA TRP A 61 -2.45 10.85 -2.75
C TRP A 61 -2.94 11.61 -1.53
N VAL A 62 -3.28 12.88 -1.72
CA VAL A 62 -3.90 13.69 -0.67
C VAL A 62 -5.41 13.55 -0.81
N MET A 63 -6.01 12.78 0.09
CA MET A 63 -7.45 12.60 0.19
C MET A 63 -8.07 13.89 0.70
N SER A 64 -8.66 14.65 -0.20
CA SER A 64 -9.44 15.83 0.13
C SER A 64 -10.84 15.73 -0.48
N LYS A 65 -11.77 16.51 0.05
CA LYS A 65 -13.14 16.64 -0.47
C LYS A 65 -13.24 17.04 -1.96
N TYR A 66 -12.12 17.39 -2.60
CA TYR A 66 -12.04 17.82 -4.00
C TYR A 66 -11.09 16.93 -4.82
N ASN A 67 -11.25 15.60 -4.79
CA ASN A 67 -10.48 14.64 -5.62
C ASN A 67 -10.67 14.86 -7.15
N LEU A 68 -10.09 15.94 -7.68
CA LEU A 68 -10.42 16.50 -9.00
C LEU A 68 -9.57 15.98 -10.17
N TYR A 69 -8.39 15.40 -9.91
CA TYR A 69 -7.43 15.12 -10.99
C TYR A 69 -7.31 13.63 -11.35
N VAL A 70 -7.32 12.71 -10.39
CA VAL A 70 -7.39 11.25 -10.60
C VAL A 70 -8.06 10.64 -9.37
N PRO A 71 -9.32 10.21 -9.43
CA PRO A 71 -9.98 9.60 -8.29
C PRO A 71 -9.27 8.31 -7.87
N PRO A 72 -9.15 8.01 -6.58
CA PRO A 72 -8.61 6.73 -6.11
C PRO A 72 -9.21 5.50 -6.78
N ASP A 73 -10.51 5.56 -7.08
CA ASP A 73 -11.23 4.51 -7.79
C ASP A 73 -10.64 4.20 -9.18
N SER A 74 -10.17 5.22 -9.90
CA SER A 74 -9.57 5.02 -11.24
C SER A 74 -8.22 4.32 -11.16
N PHE A 75 -7.47 4.55 -10.09
CA PHE A 75 -6.21 3.87 -9.85
C PHE A 75 -6.42 2.39 -9.49
N ALA A 76 -7.37 2.13 -8.58
CA ALA A 76 -7.69 0.78 -8.10
C ALA A 76 -8.37 -0.10 -9.17
N SER A 77 -9.13 0.51 -10.09
CA SER A 77 -9.80 -0.19 -11.20
C SER A 77 -8.91 -0.40 -12.44
N ASP A 78 -7.74 0.24 -12.52
CA ASP A 78 -6.81 0.06 -13.64
C ASP A 78 -6.27 -1.38 -13.67
N PRO A 79 -6.51 -2.15 -14.75
CA PRO A 79 -6.03 -3.52 -14.89
C PRO A 79 -4.51 -3.66 -14.78
N GLN A 80 -3.75 -2.64 -15.20
CA GLN A 80 -2.30 -2.66 -15.12
C GLN A 80 -1.83 -2.51 -13.68
N ASN A 81 -2.45 -1.62 -12.88
CA ASN A 81 -2.13 -1.48 -11.46
C ASN A 81 -2.49 -2.75 -10.68
N ARG A 82 -3.64 -3.37 -11.00
CA ARG A 82 -4.01 -4.68 -10.47
C ARG A 82 -2.96 -5.73 -10.81
N LYS A 83 -2.49 -5.79 -12.06
CA LYS A 83 -1.44 -6.74 -12.47
C LYS A 83 -0.12 -6.49 -11.71
N ILE A 84 0.33 -5.24 -11.63
CA ILE A 84 1.55 -4.87 -10.90
C ILE A 84 1.46 -5.30 -9.43
N THR A 85 0.30 -5.06 -8.80
CA THR A 85 0.04 -5.48 -7.41
C THR A 85 0.17 -7.00 -7.26
N ARG A 86 -0.47 -7.78 -8.14
CA ARG A 86 -0.37 -9.26 -8.12
C ARG A 86 1.06 -9.74 -8.23
N ASP A 87 1.82 -9.14 -9.15
CA ASP A 87 3.22 -9.52 -9.38
C ASP A 87 4.08 -9.20 -8.14
N ALA A 88 3.85 -8.06 -7.48
CA ALA A 88 4.50 -7.68 -6.23
C ALA A 88 4.17 -8.62 -5.07
N VAL A 89 2.88 -8.92 -4.84
CA VAL A 89 2.43 -9.81 -3.77
C VAL A 89 2.96 -11.23 -3.97
N LYS A 90 2.97 -11.74 -5.21
CA LYS A 90 3.56 -13.06 -5.49
C LYS A 90 5.06 -13.09 -5.21
N ALA A 91 5.79 -12.05 -5.60
CA ALA A 91 7.23 -11.98 -5.33
C ALA A 91 7.51 -11.93 -3.82
N ALA A 92 6.74 -11.15 -3.07
CA ALA A 92 6.82 -11.07 -1.62
C ALA A 92 6.46 -12.40 -0.94
N LEU A 93 5.42 -13.09 -1.41
CA LEU A 93 5.01 -14.38 -0.90
C LEU A 93 6.13 -15.41 -0.97
N LEU A 94 6.85 -15.48 -2.10
CA LEU A 94 8.00 -16.38 -2.25
C LEU A 94 9.11 -16.11 -1.23
N LEU A 95 9.24 -14.88 -0.74
CA LEU A 95 10.23 -14.53 0.29
C LEU A 95 9.76 -14.94 1.68
N VAL A 96 8.49 -14.67 2.00
CA VAL A 96 7.87 -15.01 3.29
C VAL A 96 7.77 -16.52 3.48
N GLU A 97 7.35 -17.28 2.46
CA GLU A 97 7.25 -18.75 2.53
C GLU A 97 8.60 -19.43 2.74
N ARG A 98 9.69 -18.83 2.24
CA ARG A 98 11.04 -19.38 2.41
C ARG A 98 11.61 -19.11 3.79
N ASN A 99 11.18 -18.03 4.45
CA ASN A 99 11.71 -17.59 5.74
C ASN A 99 10.56 -17.00 6.59
N PRO A 100 9.61 -17.83 7.05
CA PRO A 100 8.56 -17.34 7.95
C PRO A 100 9.19 -16.86 9.27
N HIS A 101 8.72 -15.73 9.80
CA HIS A 101 9.21 -15.19 11.06
C HIS A 101 8.71 -15.93 12.31
N HIS A 102 7.68 -16.77 12.17
CA HIS A 102 7.07 -17.52 13.26
C HIS A 102 7.71 -18.90 13.48
#